data_AF-A0AAN0VNC3-F1
#
_entry.id   AF-A0AAN0VNC3-F1
#
_cell.length_a   1.000
_cell.length_b   1.000
_cell.length_c   1.000
_cell.angle_alpha   90.00
_cell.angle_beta   90.00
_cell.angle_gamma   90.00
#
_symmetry.space_group_name_H-M   'P 1'
#
loop_
_entity.id
_entity.type
_entity.pdbx_description
1 polymer ?
#
loop_
_entity_poly.entity_id
_entity_poly.type
_entity_poly.pdbx_seq_one_letter_code
_entity_poly.pdbx_strand_id
1 'polypeptide(L)'
;MNRNDTNAGNAAGQAGAPHACKADAAPDDALVGKTEADATALLDGCLWRVLERDGKSLPGTMDYRPERRNLGIRDGKVSRVWRG
;
A
#
# COMPACT_ATOMS: atom_id res chain seq x y z
N MET A 1 -31.78 -17.36 -1.52
CA MET A 1 -30.43 -17.44 -2.12
C MET A 1 -30.00 -16.02 -2.50
N ASN A 2 -29.03 -15.48 -1.78
CA ASN A 2 -28.55 -14.11 -1.92
C ASN A 2 -27.73 -13.93 -3.21
N ARG A 3 -28.03 -12.89 -4.00
CA ARG A 3 -27.10 -12.33 -4.98
C ARG A 3 -26.79 -10.91 -4.50
N ASN A 4 -25.56 -10.69 -4.06
CA ASN A 4 -25.07 -9.35 -3.73
C ASN A 4 -24.40 -8.81 -4.99
N ASP A 5 -25.03 -7.78 -5.53
CA ASP A 5 -24.65 -7.14 -6.78
C ASP A 5 -23.29 -6.45 -6.67
N THR A 6 -22.43 -6.79 -7.62
CA THR A 6 -21.10 -6.26 -7.85
C THR A 6 -21.18 -4.77 -8.13
N ASN A 7 -20.74 -3.94 -7.19
CA ASN A 7 -20.59 -2.51 -7.39
C ASN A 7 -19.14 -2.10 -7.15
N ALA A 8 -18.38 -1.92 -8.23
CA ALA A 8 -17.15 -1.17 -8.24
C ALA A 8 -17.00 -0.53 -9.63
N GLY A 9 -17.66 0.61 -9.79
CA GLY A 9 -17.44 1.49 -10.93
C GLY A 9 -16.12 2.26 -10.83
N ASN A 10 -15.75 2.80 -12.00
CA ASN A 10 -14.90 3.97 -12.23
C ASN A 10 -13.38 3.78 -12.19
N ALA A 11 -12.79 3.80 -13.39
CA ALA A 11 -12.05 4.95 -13.93
C ALA A 11 -10.82 4.46 -14.73
N ALA A 12 -11.05 4.23 -16.02
CA ALA A 12 -9.99 4.29 -17.00
C ALA A 12 -9.49 5.74 -17.06
N GLY A 13 -8.32 5.99 -16.47
CA GLY A 13 -7.59 7.25 -16.55
C GLY A 13 -6.11 6.94 -16.70
N GLN A 14 -5.56 7.27 -17.86
CA GLN A 14 -4.15 7.10 -18.21
C GLN A 14 -3.26 7.89 -17.25
N ALA A 15 -2.24 7.25 -16.66
CA ALA A 15 -1.10 7.95 -16.08
C ALA A 15 0.12 7.02 -16.09
N GLY A 16 1.10 7.33 -16.94
CA GLY A 16 2.50 6.89 -16.90
C GLY A 16 2.75 5.37 -16.79
N ALA A 17 3.53 4.81 -17.71
CA ALA A 17 4.07 3.46 -17.53
C ALA A 17 4.61 3.32 -16.09
N PRO A 18 4.10 2.36 -15.29
CA PRO A 18 4.54 2.22 -13.92
C PRO A 18 6.05 1.97 -14.00
N HIS A 19 6.83 2.77 -13.29
CA HIS A 19 8.17 2.32 -12.92
C HIS A 19 7.92 1.11 -12.03
N ALA A 20 7.87 -0.06 -12.66
CA ALA A 20 7.47 -1.30 -12.03
C ALA A 20 8.51 -1.57 -10.95
N CYS A 21 8.11 -1.29 -9.72
CA CYS A 21 8.93 -1.55 -8.56
C CYS A 21 9.02 -3.08 -8.45
N LYS A 22 10.18 -3.63 -8.06
CA LYS A 22 10.32 -5.09 -7.95
C LYS A 22 9.28 -5.71 -7.01
N ALA A 23 8.87 -4.98 -5.98
CA ALA A 23 7.81 -5.40 -5.06
C ALA A 23 6.41 -5.47 -5.71
N ASP A 24 6.19 -4.85 -6.88
CA ASP A 24 4.93 -5.02 -7.64
C ASP A 24 4.77 -6.43 -8.22
N ALA A 25 5.81 -7.26 -8.20
CA ALA A 25 5.71 -8.68 -8.53
C ALA A 25 4.97 -9.50 -7.44
N ALA A 26 4.78 -8.93 -6.24
CA ALA A 26 4.06 -9.54 -5.14
C ALA A 26 2.84 -8.68 -4.76
N PRO A 27 1.76 -9.29 -4.25
CA PRO A 27 0.62 -8.53 -3.78
C PRO A 27 0.98 -7.76 -2.50
N ASP A 28 0.35 -6.61 -2.28
CA ASP A 28 0.69 -5.69 -1.17
C ASP A 28 0.45 -6.31 0.22
N ASP A 29 -0.51 -7.24 0.31
CA ASP A 29 -0.83 -7.99 1.52
C ASP A 29 0.30 -8.95 1.94
N ALA A 30 1.21 -9.31 1.04
CA ALA A 30 2.40 -10.09 1.35
C ALA A 30 3.34 -9.40 2.36
N LEU A 31 3.19 -8.08 2.55
CA LEU A 31 3.94 -7.31 3.55
C LEU A 31 3.33 -7.41 4.95
N VAL A 32 2.04 -7.72 5.07
CA VAL A 32 1.34 -7.76 6.35
C VAL A 32 1.93 -8.83 7.26
N GLY A 33 2.14 -8.50 8.54
CA GLY A 33 2.75 -9.37 9.53
C GLY A 33 4.28 -9.40 9.51
N LYS A 34 4.93 -8.87 8.47
CA LYS A 34 6.38 -8.69 8.44
C LYS A 34 6.82 -7.57 9.38
N THR A 35 8.06 -7.63 9.82
CA THR A 35 8.67 -6.51 10.55
C THR A 35 8.83 -5.31 9.62
N GLU A 36 8.90 -4.11 10.18
CA GLU A 36 9.17 -2.90 9.40
C GLU A 36 10.48 -3.00 8.60
N ALA A 37 11.51 -3.63 9.17
CA ALA A 37 12.80 -3.85 8.51
C ALA A 37 12.67 -4.78 7.29
N ASP A 38 11.98 -5.92 7.44
CA ASP A 38 11.77 -6.86 6.33
C ASP A 38 10.91 -6.23 5.22
N ALA A 39 9.87 -5.48 5.59
CA ALA A 39 9.02 -4.80 4.64
C ALA A 39 9.79 -3.72 3.87
N THR A 40 10.66 -2.97 4.56
CA THR A 40 11.56 -1.97 3.94
C THR A 40 12.51 -2.63 2.95
N ALA A 41 13.10 -3.78 3.30
CA ALA A 41 13.99 -4.52 2.40
C ALA A 41 13.27 -5.03 1.14
N LEU A 42 12.02 -5.45 1.26
CA LEU A 42 11.21 -5.88 0.11
C LEU A 42 10.77 -4.71 -0.78
N LEU A 43 10.64 -3.52 -0.20
CA LEU A 43 10.26 -2.28 -0.88
C LEU A 43 11.45 -1.45 -1.34
N ASP A 44 12.66 -2.01 -1.31
CA ASP A 44 13.85 -1.31 -1.77
C ASP A 44 13.71 -0.90 -3.24
N GLY A 45 13.97 0.38 -3.52
CA GLY A 45 13.76 0.98 -4.85
C GLY A 45 12.30 1.29 -5.22
N CYS A 46 11.35 1.13 -4.30
CA CYS A 46 9.92 1.41 -4.52
C CYS A 46 9.49 2.71 -3.82
N LEU A 47 8.38 3.32 -4.29
CA LEU A 47 7.79 4.45 -3.60
C LEU A 47 6.89 3.96 -2.45
N TRP A 48 7.27 4.25 -1.21
CA TRP A 48 6.48 3.87 -0.03
C TRP A 48 6.70 4.84 1.15
N ARG A 49 5.78 4.81 2.13
CA ARG A 49 5.90 5.54 3.39
C ARG A 49 5.15 4.85 4.53
N VAL A 50 5.53 5.11 5.77
CA VAL A 50 4.68 4.81 6.94
C VAL A 50 3.73 5.99 7.15
N LEU A 51 2.42 5.73 7.15
CA LEU A 51 1.39 6.75 7.35
C LEU A 51 0.57 6.53 8.62
N GLU A 52 0.73 5.37 9.27
CA GLU A 52 0.11 5.06 10.56
C GLU A 52 1.10 4.28 11.43
N ARG A 53 1.20 4.65 12.71
CA ARG A 53 1.93 3.89 13.74
C ARG A 53 1.06 3.66 14.95
N ASP A 54 0.88 2.40 15.33
CA ASP A 54 0.11 1.95 16.49
C ASP A 54 -1.31 2.57 16.54
N GLY A 55 -1.97 2.66 15.37
CA GLY A 55 -3.29 3.26 15.22
C GLY A 55 -3.32 4.79 15.17
N LYS A 56 -2.15 5.45 15.16
CA LYS A 56 -2.05 6.92 15.02
C LYS A 56 -1.59 7.29 13.61
N SER A 57 -2.42 8.04 12.90
CA SER A 57 -2.05 8.60 11.60
C SER A 57 -0.89 9.59 11.74
N LEU A 58 0.07 9.51 10.84
CA LEU A 58 1.19 10.44 10.74
C LEU A 58 0.87 11.56 9.74
N PRO A 59 1.45 12.76 9.92
CA PRO A 59 1.32 13.83 8.95
C PRO A 59 1.79 13.38 7.57
N GLY A 60 0.97 13.63 6.55
CA GLY A 60 1.28 13.28 5.18
C GLY A 60 0.57 14.20 4.19
N THR A 61 1.13 14.29 3.00
CA THR A 61 0.51 14.98 1.87
C THR A 61 -0.67 14.21 1.32
N MET A 62 -1.70 14.94 0.85
CA MET A 62 -2.93 14.43 0.24
C MET A 62 -2.79 14.17 -1.27
N ASP A 63 -1.58 14.11 -1.79
CA ASP A 63 -1.32 13.85 -3.21
C ASP A 63 -1.59 12.38 -3.52
N TYR A 64 -2.51 12.10 -4.45
CA TYR A 64 -2.78 10.72 -4.86
C TYR A 64 -1.64 10.18 -5.72
N ARG A 65 -1.00 9.10 -5.26
CA ARG A 65 0.02 8.36 -6.02
C ARG A 65 -0.31 6.87 -6.05
N PRO A 66 -0.85 6.33 -7.16
CA PRO A 66 -1.24 4.92 -7.24
C PRO A 66 -0.05 3.96 -7.07
N GLU A 67 1.16 4.39 -7.42
CA GLU A 67 2.40 3.64 -7.24
C GLU A 67 2.91 3.63 -5.79
N ARG A 68 2.44 4.56 -4.94
CA ARG A 68 2.91 4.69 -3.55
C ARG A 68 2.19 3.73 -2.62
N ARG A 69 2.96 2.92 -1.89
CA ARG A 69 2.45 2.10 -0.78
C ARG A 69 2.51 2.86 0.53
N ASN A 70 1.39 2.93 1.24
CA ASN A 70 1.33 3.42 2.60
C ASN A 70 1.26 2.23 3.55
N LEU A 71 2.14 2.22 4.54
CA LEU A 71 2.21 1.18 5.55
C LEU A 71 1.61 1.70 6.86
N GLY A 72 0.73 0.90 7.44
CA GLY A 72 0.38 0.98 8.85
C GLY A 72 1.26 0.02 9.63
N ILE A 73 1.95 0.53 10.64
CA ILE A 73 2.78 -0.28 11.53
C ILE A 73 2.07 -0.40 12.87
N ARG A 74 2.04 -1.60 13.44
CA ARG A 74 1.54 -1.87 14.78
C ARG A 74 2.43 -2.89 15.47
N ASP A 75 2.85 -2.60 16.69
CA ASP A 75 3.73 -3.48 17.48
C ASP A 75 5.01 -3.89 16.70
N GLY A 76 5.57 -2.94 15.92
CA GLY A 76 6.78 -3.14 15.10
C GLY A 76 6.59 -3.96 13.83
N LYS A 77 5.36 -4.29 13.46
CA LYS A 77 5.01 -5.08 12.26
C LYS A 77 4.04 -4.34 11.37
N VAL A 78 4.03 -4.66 10.08
CA VAL A 78 3.04 -4.14 9.14
C VAL A 78 1.67 -4.71 9.48
N SER A 79 0.71 -3.85 9.81
CA SER A 79 -0.68 -4.22 10.09
C SER A 79 -1.58 -4.08 8.87
N ARG A 80 -1.29 -3.13 7.98
CA ARG A 80 -2.07 -2.85 6.77
C ARG A 80 -1.22 -2.17 5.72
N VAL A 81 -1.55 -2.43 4.45
CA VAL A 81 -0.98 -1.73 3.29
C VAL A 81 -2.12 -1.20 2.42
N TRP A 82 -1.96 0.02 1.92
CA TRP A 82 -2.89 0.61 0.94
C TRP A 82 -2.15 1.57 0.01
N ARG A 83 -2.71 1.76 -1.20
CA ARG A 83 -2.17 2.68 -2.20
C ARG A 83 -2.93 4.00 -2.22
N GLY A 84 -2.22 5.09 -2.48
CA GLY A 84 -2.76 6.44 -2.47
C GLY A 84 -1.75 7.51 -2.09
#